data_AF-A0A6N2M624-F1
#
_entry.id   AF-A0A6N2M624-F1
#
_cell.length_a   1.000
_cell.length_b   1.000
_cell.length_c   1.000
_cell.angle_alpha   90.00
_cell.angle_beta   90.00
_cell.angle_gamma   90.00
#
_symmetry.space_group_name_H-M   'P 1'
#
loop_
_entity.id
_entity.type
_entity.pdbx_description
1 polymer ?
#
loop_
_entity_poly.entity_id
_entity_poly.type
_entity_poly.pdbx_seq_one_letter_code
_entity_poly.pdbx_strand_id
1 'polypeptide(L)'
;MTKDRDSQPGRDTKSTIVLAVECLKGSSKADEWTGDMLQTGDIVEEILIGSGSSSSGSGSIGYKAPFKNGKRGVQKILHNSFKNKETSIVVRVRRGRDGFAELHACVVPESGYKNKYVLRSIEDPNYAFGFTDRSEAECSELQGILLIPTSNNPLIRCCF
;
A
#
# COMPACT_ATOMS: atom_id res chain seq x y z
N MET A 1 38.43 37.45 21.22
CA MET A 1 37.27 37.84 20.37
C MET A 1 37.58 37.26 18.99
N THR A 2 36.86 36.31 18.39
CA THR A 2 35.45 35.91 18.54
C THR A 2 35.32 34.49 17.97
N LYS A 3 34.43 33.66 18.54
CA LYS A 3 34.03 32.35 18.02
C LYS A 3 32.77 32.55 17.17
N ASP A 4 32.84 32.29 15.87
CA ASP A 4 31.69 32.20 14.96
C ASP A 4 32.14 31.28 13.81
N ARG A 5 31.35 30.38 13.21
CA ARG A 5 29.90 30.34 13.12
C ARG A 5 29.50 28.89 12.83
N ASP A 6 28.65 28.37 13.70
CA ASP A 6 27.93 27.11 13.56
C ASP A 6 27.31 27.02 12.15
N SER A 7 27.73 26.02 11.37
CA SER A 7 27.10 25.65 10.11
C SER A 7 26.22 24.43 10.37
N GLN A 8 25.04 24.65 10.92
CA GLN A 8 23.93 23.71 10.85
C GLN A 8 23.35 23.72 9.42
N PRO A 9 23.48 22.65 8.62
CA PRO A 9 22.64 22.49 7.44
C PRO A 9 21.18 22.31 7.89
N GLY A 10 20.32 23.14 7.34
CA GLY A 10 18.95 23.35 7.79
C GLY A 10 18.01 22.15 7.60
N ARG A 11 17.00 22.18 8.48
CA ARG A 11 15.69 21.54 8.38
C ARG A 11 15.73 20.02 8.34
N ASP A 12 15.69 19.43 9.53
CA ASP A 12 15.01 18.16 9.80
C ASP A 12 13.57 18.24 9.28
N THR A 13 13.39 18.05 7.97
CA THR A 13 12.09 17.79 7.38
C THR A 13 11.73 16.42 7.92
N LYS A 14 11.00 16.38 9.04
CA LYS A 14 10.62 15.14 9.71
C LYS A 14 9.90 14.28 8.67
N SER A 15 10.60 13.30 8.11
CA SER A 15 10.09 12.49 7.02
C SER A 15 8.84 11.78 7.52
N THR A 16 7.67 12.20 7.05
CA THR A 16 6.40 11.58 7.43
C THR A 16 6.45 10.14 6.94
N ILE A 17 6.49 9.20 7.89
CA ILE A 17 6.42 7.77 7.58
C ILE A 17 4.96 7.44 7.30
N VAL A 18 4.73 6.93 6.10
CA VAL A 18 3.43 6.49 5.59
C VAL A 18 3.48 4.99 5.32
N LEU A 19 2.29 4.39 5.26
CA LEU A 19 2.14 3.02 4.80
C LEU A 19 2.03 3.03 3.28
N ALA A 20 2.92 2.32 2.62
CA ALA A 20 2.96 2.21 1.16
C ALA A 20 2.66 0.78 0.70
N VAL A 21 2.13 0.65 -0.51
CA VAL A 21 1.97 -0.63 -1.20
C VAL A 21 3.33 -1.14 -1.65
N GLU A 22 3.53 -2.44 -1.52
CA GLU A 22 4.68 -3.19 -2.03
C GLU A 22 4.18 -4.35 -2.89
N CYS A 23 4.44 -4.31 -4.21
CA CYS A 23 4.11 -5.44 -5.08
C CYS A 23 5.02 -6.64 -4.80
N LEU A 24 4.41 -7.81 -4.58
CA LEU A 24 5.13 -9.06 -4.31
C LEU A 24 5.11 -10.00 -5.51
N LYS A 25 4.02 -9.97 -6.29
CA LYS A 25 3.87 -10.76 -7.51
C LYS A 25 3.07 -9.96 -8.54
N GLY A 26 3.62 -9.84 -9.75
CA GLY A 26 2.95 -9.18 -10.86
C GLY A 26 1.69 -9.90 -11.33
N SER A 27 0.80 -9.14 -11.96
CA SER A 27 -0.36 -9.69 -12.65
C SER A 27 0.09 -10.42 -13.92
N SER A 28 -0.57 -11.54 -14.23
CA SER A 28 -0.33 -12.25 -15.50
C SER A 28 -1.09 -11.62 -16.68
N LYS A 29 -1.88 -10.56 -16.45
CA LYS A 29 -2.60 -9.78 -17.47
C LYS A 29 -1.86 -8.48 -17.79
N ALA A 30 -0.62 -8.61 -18.25
CA ALA A 30 0.25 -7.47 -18.54
C ALA A 30 -0.31 -6.49 -19.60
N ASP A 31 -1.29 -6.92 -20.41
CA ASP A 31 -1.92 -6.13 -21.48
C ASP A 31 -3.11 -5.26 -21.02
N GLU A 32 -3.70 -5.55 -19.85
CA GLU A 32 -4.93 -4.90 -19.34
C GLU A 32 -4.71 -4.26 -17.97
N TRP A 33 -3.75 -3.35 -17.88
CA TRP A 33 -3.62 -2.54 -16.66
C TRP A 33 -4.76 -1.53 -16.61
N THR A 34 -5.79 -1.87 -15.88
CA THR A 34 -6.84 -0.92 -15.51
C THR A 34 -6.24 0.07 -14.50
N GLY A 35 -6.65 1.35 -14.57
CA GLY A 35 -6.09 2.41 -13.71
C GLY A 35 -6.23 2.17 -12.20
N ASP A 36 -7.05 1.18 -11.83
CA ASP A 36 -7.38 0.74 -10.48
C ASP A 36 -6.33 -0.20 -9.84
N MET A 37 -5.42 -0.77 -10.64
CA MET A 37 -4.37 -1.64 -10.09
C MET A 37 -3.39 -0.84 -9.21
N LEU A 38 -3.16 -1.34 -8.00
CA LEU A 38 -2.21 -0.74 -7.06
C LEU A 38 -0.76 -0.97 -7.51
N GLN A 39 0.13 -0.09 -7.08
CA GLN A 39 1.53 -0.08 -7.48
C GLN A 39 2.44 0.15 -6.29
N THR A 40 3.67 -0.33 -6.41
CA THR A 40 4.70 -0.07 -5.40
C THR A 40 4.89 1.44 -5.25
N GLY A 41 4.75 1.94 -4.01
CA GLY A 41 4.84 3.36 -3.70
C GLY A 41 3.50 4.09 -3.62
N ASP A 42 2.38 3.46 -3.99
CA ASP A 42 1.05 4.00 -3.68
C ASP A 42 0.87 4.11 -2.17
N ILE A 43 0.39 5.26 -1.70
CA ILE A 43 0.24 5.55 -0.27
C ILE A 43 -1.12 5.08 0.19
N VAL A 44 -1.17 4.23 1.21
CA VAL A 44 -2.43 3.69 1.72
C VAL A 44 -3.12 4.74 2.59
N GLU A 45 -4.36 5.06 2.23
CA GLU A 45 -5.19 6.02 2.95
C GLU A 45 -6.24 5.32 3.81
N GLU A 46 -6.81 4.22 3.31
CA GLU A 46 -7.87 3.48 4.02
C GLU A 46 -7.84 1.98 3.70
N ILE A 47 -8.16 1.18 4.70
CA ILE A 47 -8.34 -0.27 4.63
C ILE A 47 -9.72 -0.61 5.19
N LEU A 48 -10.59 -1.19 4.39
CA LEU A 48 -11.91 -1.66 4.81
C LEU A 48 -11.91 -3.18 4.87
N ILE A 49 -12.26 -3.77 6.00
CA ILE A 49 -12.34 -5.22 6.20
C ILE A 49 -13.80 -5.64 6.39
N GLY A 50 -14.20 -6.72 5.72
CA GLY A 50 -15.53 -7.31 5.83
C GLY A 50 -16.36 -7.15 4.56
N SER A 51 -17.23 -8.13 4.30
CA SER A 51 -18.16 -8.12 3.17
C SER A 51 -19.49 -7.57 3.62
N GLY A 52 -19.91 -6.43 3.06
CA GLY A 52 -21.19 -5.81 3.40
C GLY A 52 -22.36 -6.77 3.17
N SER A 53 -22.97 -7.21 4.26
CA SER A 53 -24.41 -7.50 4.30
C SER A 53 -24.99 -6.71 5.45
N SER A 54 -25.35 -5.47 5.11
CA SER A 54 -26.20 -4.58 5.90
C SER A 54 -27.59 -5.22 6.07
N SER A 55 -27.69 -6.24 6.90
CA SER A 55 -28.96 -6.84 7.34
C SER A 55 -28.86 -7.41 8.75
N SER A 56 -27.66 -7.71 9.26
CA SER A 56 -27.46 -8.10 10.66
C SER A 56 -26.14 -7.57 11.20
N GLY A 57 -26.11 -6.31 11.64
CA GLY A 57 -25.19 -5.77 12.67
C GLY A 57 -23.66 -5.87 12.51
N SER A 58 -23.11 -6.59 11.53
CA SER A 58 -21.67 -6.74 11.31
C SER A 58 -21.25 -5.80 10.19
N GLY A 59 -21.02 -4.54 10.54
CA GLY A 59 -20.51 -3.53 9.63
C GLY A 59 -19.06 -3.81 9.23
N SER A 60 -18.68 -3.42 8.01
CA SER A 60 -17.28 -3.39 7.59
C SER A 60 -16.46 -2.47 8.49
N ILE A 61 -15.29 -2.93 8.94
CA ILE A 61 -14.40 -2.17 9.81
C ILE A 61 -13.41 -1.38 8.95
N GLY A 62 -13.44 -0.05 9.06
CA GLY A 62 -12.53 0.84 8.35
C GLY A 62 -11.35 1.29 9.21
N TYR A 63 -10.14 1.21 8.66
CA TYR A 63 -8.89 1.68 9.24
C TYR A 63 -8.29 2.75 8.34
N LYS A 64 -8.11 3.95 8.87
CA LYS A 64 -7.58 5.09 8.12
C LYS A 64 -6.16 5.45 8.51
N ALA A 65 -5.41 6.00 7.57
CA ALA A 65 -4.14 6.63 7.84
C ALA A 65 -4.32 7.84 8.80
N PRO A 66 -3.32 8.16 9.64
CA PRO A 66 -2.06 7.44 9.83
C PRO A 66 -2.23 6.13 10.63
N PHE A 67 -1.62 5.05 10.16
CA PHE A 67 -1.73 3.74 10.80
C PHE A 67 -0.85 3.64 12.05
N LYS A 68 -1.46 3.36 13.21
CA LYS A 68 -0.73 3.17 14.46
C LYS A 68 0.20 1.95 14.37
N ASN A 69 1.51 2.17 14.56
CA ASN A 69 2.59 1.18 14.37
C ASN A 69 2.81 0.75 12.91
N GLY A 70 2.36 1.52 11.92
CA GLY A 70 2.66 1.31 10.51
C GLY A 70 2.36 -0.11 10.02
N LYS A 71 3.29 -0.71 9.25
CA LYS A 71 3.18 -2.08 8.74
C LYS A 71 2.91 -3.10 9.84
N ARG A 72 3.57 -2.99 11.00
CA ARG A 72 3.38 -3.94 12.11
C ARG A 72 1.95 -3.86 12.67
N GLY A 73 1.36 -2.66 12.70
CA GLY A 73 -0.04 -2.46 13.07
C GLY A 73 -0.98 -3.14 12.09
N VAL A 74 -0.77 -2.92 10.79
CA VAL A 74 -1.59 -3.51 9.73
C VAL A 74 -1.45 -5.03 9.68
N GLN A 75 -0.27 -5.60 9.87
CA GLN A 75 -0.10 -7.05 9.95
C GLN A 75 -0.91 -7.68 11.09
N LYS A 76 -1.08 -6.99 12.23
CA LYS A 76 -1.98 -7.45 13.31
C LYS A 76 -3.44 -7.40 12.91
N ILE A 77 -3.84 -6.34 12.19
CA ILE A 77 -5.19 -6.20 11.65
C ILE A 77 -5.48 -7.36 10.69
N LEU A 78 -4.60 -7.63 9.72
CA LEU A 78 -4.71 -8.73 8.76
C LEU A 78 -4.74 -10.10 9.46
N HIS A 79 -3.90 -10.30 10.47
CA HIS A 79 -3.90 -11.53 11.27
C HIS A 79 -5.25 -11.77 11.96
N ASN A 80 -5.81 -10.74 12.60
CA ASN A 80 -7.09 -10.83 13.29
C ASN A 80 -8.23 -11.10 12.30
N SER A 81 -8.24 -10.37 11.18
CA SER A 81 -9.15 -10.56 10.04
C SER A 81 -9.20 -12.03 9.59
N PHE A 82 -8.02 -12.59 9.30
CA PHE A 82 -7.88 -13.99 8.88
C PHE A 82 -8.37 -14.97 9.96
N LYS A 83 -8.05 -14.71 11.24
CA LYS A 83 -8.50 -15.54 12.37
C LYS A 83 -10.03 -15.53 12.53
N ASN A 84 -10.67 -14.38 12.28
CA ASN A 84 -12.11 -14.20 12.37
C ASN A 84 -12.86 -14.64 11.09
N LYS A 85 -12.14 -15.19 10.09
CA LYS A 85 -12.67 -15.59 8.78
C LYS A 85 -13.24 -14.44 7.95
N GLU A 86 -12.87 -13.21 8.29
CA GLU A 86 -13.14 -12.03 7.47
C GLU A 86 -11.90 -11.79 6.61
N THR A 87 -11.88 -12.26 5.37
CA THR A 87 -10.68 -12.12 4.51
C THR A 87 -10.89 -11.14 3.36
N SER A 88 -12.11 -10.66 3.16
CA SER A 88 -12.45 -9.65 2.16
C SER A 88 -11.97 -8.27 2.64
N ILE A 89 -11.17 -7.60 1.83
CA ILE A 89 -10.54 -6.32 2.18
C ILE A 89 -10.49 -5.39 0.96
N VAL A 90 -10.94 -4.15 1.12
CA VAL A 90 -10.78 -3.09 0.13
C VAL A 90 -9.68 -2.15 0.60
N VAL A 91 -8.73 -1.85 -0.28
CA VAL A 91 -7.61 -0.95 0.01
C VAL A 91 -7.75 0.27 -0.86
N ARG A 92 -7.82 1.44 -0.24
CA ARG A 92 -7.81 2.73 -0.92
C ARG A 92 -6.45 3.38 -0.78
N VAL A 93 -5.90 3.81 -1.90
CA VAL A 93 -4.59 4.46 -1.97
C VAL A 93 -4.66 5.82 -2.63
N ARG A 94 -3.64 6.63 -2.36
CA ARG A 94 -3.36 7.89 -3.03
C ARG A 94 -2.14 7.75 -3.93
N ARG A 95 -2.31 8.19 -5.18
CA ARG A 95 -1.30 8.30 -6.24
C ARG A 95 -1.17 9.76 -6.67
N GLY A 96 -0.02 10.36 -6.43
CA GLY A 96 0.24 11.78 -6.69
C GLY A 96 -0.52 12.71 -5.74
N ARG A 97 -0.89 13.88 -6.24
CA ARG A 97 -1.55 14.94 -5.44
C ARG A 97 -3.04 14.68 -5.22
N ASP A 98 -3.74 14.18 -6.23
CA ASP A 98 -5.21 14.02 -6.20
C ASP A 98 -5.71 12.71 -6.83
N GLY A 99 -4.81 11.80 -7.22
CA GLY A 99 -5.20 10.50 -7.74
C GLY A 99 -5.52 9.54 -6.60
N PHE A 100 -6.66 8.85 -6.71
CA PHE A 100 -7.00 7.74 -5.81
C PHE A 100 -7.27 6.49 -6.64
N ALA A 101 -6.89 5.34 -6.10
CA ALA A 101 -7.25 4.04 -6.62
C ALA A 101 -7.77 3.18 -5.47
N GLU A 102 -8.69 2.28 -5.76
CA GLU A 102 -9.17 1.29 -4.80
C GLU A 102 -8.87 -0.10 -5.35
N LEU A 103 -8.71 -1.10 -4.49
CA LEU A 103 -8.56 -2.47 -4.97
C LEU A 103 -9.18 -3.43 -3.98
N HIS A 104 -10.01 -4.33 -4.51
CA HIS A 104 -10.59 -5.40 -3.73
C HIS A 104 -9.64 -6.62 -3.71
N ALA A 105 -9.31 -7.08 -2.51
CA ALA A 105 -8.38 -8.17 -2.29
C ALA A 105 -8.88 -9.14 -1.21
N CYS A 106 -8.17 -10.26 -1.12
CA CYS A 106 -8.32 -11.27 -0.09
C CYS A 106 -7.04 -11.35 0.76
N VAL A 107 -7.21 -11.39 2.08
CA VAL A 107 -6.11 -11.64 3.03
C VAL A 107 -5.70 -13.11 2.97
N VAL A 108 -4.43 -13.37 2.65
CA VAL A 108 -3.86 -14.72 2.60
C VAL A 108 -2.55 -14.79 3.40
N PRO A 109 -2.25 -15.92 4.06
CA PRO A 109 -0.96 -16.13 4.69
C PRO A 109 0.13 -16.28 3.62
N GLU A 110 1.30 -15.70 3.87
CA GLU A 110 2.45 -15.84 2.99
C GLU A 110 3.14 -17.18 3.21
N SER A 111 3.26 -17.98 2.15
CA SER A 111 3.93 -19.28 2.19
C SER A 111 5.38 -19.13 2.68
N GLY A 112 5.75 -19.90 3.70
CA GLY A 112 7.12 -19.93 4.24
C GLY A 112 7.38 -18.95 5.38
N TYR A 113 6.46 -18.04 5.70
CA TYR A 113 6.60 -17.11 6.82
C TYR A 113 5.48 -17.30 7.85
N LYS A 114 5.86 -17.58 9.10
CA LYS A 114 4.88 -17.63 10.20
C LYS A 114 4.38 -16.21 10.48
N ASN A 115 3.07 -16.02 10.47
CA ASN A 115 2.38 -14.77 10.83
C ASN A 115 2.65 -13.57 9.90
N LYS A 116 2.99 -13.81 8.63
CA LYS A 116 3.04 -12.77 7.60
C LYS A 116 1.84 -12.92 6.68
N TYR A 117 1.13 -11.84 6.45
CA TYR A 117 -0.09 -11.80 5.65
C TYR A 117 0.09 -10.86 4.47
N VAL A 118 -0.34 -11.32 3.31
CA VAL A 118 -0.31 -10.59 2.05
C VAL A 118 -1.73 -10.49 1.49
N LEU A 119 -1.91 -9.55 0.58
CA LEU A 119 -3.17 -9.31 -0.10
C LEU A 119 -3.07 -9.86 -1.51
N ARG A 120 -4.10 -10.58 -1.93
CA ARG A 120 -4.23 -11.10 -3.29
C ARG A 120 -5.46 -10.49 -3.93
N SER A 121 -5.35 -9.92 -5.12
CA SER A 121 -6.53 -9.34 -5.78
C SER A 121 -7.61 -10.39 -6.00
N ILE A 122 -8.87 -9.96 -5.87
CA ILE A 122 -10.02 -10.80 -6.19
C ILE A 122 -10.15 -10.99 -7.71
N GLU A 123 -9.81 -9.97 -8.49
CA GLU A 123 -9.91 -9.99 -9.96
C GLU A 123 -8.72 -10.68 -10.63
N ASP A 124 -7.55 -10.62 -9.99
CA ASP A 124 -6.34 -11.32 -10.46
C ASP A 124 -5.67 -12.09 -9.30
N PRO A 125 -5.84 -13.43 -9.22
CA PRO A 125 -5.25 -14.22 -8.15
C PRO A 125 -3.72 -14.36 -8.24
N ASN A 126 -3.10 -14.00 -9.37
CA ASN A 126 -1.65 -13.94 -9.50
C ASN A 126 -1.09 -12.62 -8.97
N TYR A 127 -1.87 -11.55 -8.99
CA TYR A 127 -1.47 -10.29 -8.40
C TYR A 127 -1.52 -10.35 -6.86
N ALA A 128 -0.36 -10.18 -6.24
CA ALA A 128 -0.22 -10.14 -4.79
C ALA A 128 0.64 -8.96 -4.36
N PHE A 129 0.21 -8.31 -3.28
CA PHE A 129 0.86 -7.13 -2.72
C PHE A 129 0.83 -7.17 -1.20
N GLY A 130 1.74 -6.41 -0.60
CA GLY A 130 1.86 -6.20 0.82
C GLY A 130 1.93 -4.73 1.16
N PHE A 131 2.27 -4.47 2.42
CA PHE A 131 2.45 -3.11 2.92
C PHE A 131 3.86 -2.93 3.48
N THR A 132 4.40 -1.73 3.32
CA THR A 132 5.72 -1.36 3.82
C THR A 132 5.70 0.05 4.39
N ASP A 133 6.58 0.33 5.36
CA ASP A 133 6.72 1.66 5.94
C ASP A 133 7.75 2.43 5.10
N ARG A 134 7.36 3.55 4.49
CA ARG A 134 8.26 4.42 3.71
C ARG A 134 8.00 5.89 4.04
N SER A 135 8.93 6.76 3.68
CA SER A 135 8.68 8.20 3.76
C SER A 135 7.76 8.64 2.60
N GLU A 136 6.96 9.68 2.83
CA GLU A 136 6.13 10.25 1.76
C GLU A 136 6.97 10.74 0.55
N ALA A 137 8.21 11.20 0.79
CA ALA A 137 9.14 11.59 -0.27
C ALA A 137 9.51 10.39 -1.16
N GLU A 138 9.87 9.26 -0.56
CA GLU A 138 10.18 8.03 -1.29
C GLU A 138 8.98 7.53 -2.09
N CYS A 139 7.77 7.58 -1.51
CA CYS A 139 6.54 7.27 -2.24
C CYS A 139 6.33 8.19 -3.44
N SER A 140 6.59 9.49 -3.26
CA SER A 140 6.46 10.48 -4.34
C SER A 140 7.47 10.23 -5.46
N GLU A 141 8.68 9.79 -5.15
CA GLU A 141 9.69 9.41 -6.15
C GLU A 141 9.28 8.15 -6.92
N LEU A 142 8.79 7.12 -6.22
CA LEU A 142 8.30 5.88 -6.84
C LEU A 142 7.10 6.15 -7.75
N GLN A 143 6.18 7.00 -7.32
CA GLN A 143 5.04 7.44 -8.12
C GLN A 143 5.47 8.33 -9.29
N GLY A 144 6.49 9.18 -9.11
CA GLY A 144 7.04 10.05 -10.15
C GLY A 144 7.72 9.28 -11.29
N ILE A 145 8.42 8.18 -10.97
CA ILE A 145 8.96 7.24 -11.96
C ILE A 145 7.85 6.66 -12.84
N LEU A 146 6.64 6.54 -12.30
CA LEU A 146 5.48 6.00 -13.01
C LEU A 146 4.74 7.04 -13.88
N LEU A 147 5.02 8.34 -13.74
CA LEU A 147 4.38 9.41 -14.51
C LEU A 147 5.16 9.84 -15.77
N ILE A 148 6.32 9.24 -16.05
CA ILE A 148 7.11 9.54 -17.25
C ILE A 148 6.80 8.51 -18.35
N PRO A 149 6.02 8.85 -19.40
CA PRO A 149 5.90 7.99 -20.56
C PRO A 149 7.23 8.03 -21.33
N THR A 150 8.17 7.13 -21.01
CA THR A 150 9.35 6.98 -21.84
C THR A 150 8.97 6.14 -23.06
N SER A 151 9.09 6.73 -24.25
CA SER A 151 8.75 6.15 -25.56
C SER A 151 9.52 4.84 -25.91
N ASN A 152 10.33 4.31 -25.00
CA ASN A 152 11.22 3.17 -25.24
C ASN A 152 11.27 2.14 -24.08
N ASN A 153 10.39 2.21 -23.08
CA ASN A 153 10.40 1.21 -22.01
C ASN A 153 9.00 0.89 -21.46
N PRO A 154 8.27 -0.08 -22.03
CA PRO A 154 6.94 -0.46 -21.55
C PRO A 154 6.94 -1.23 -20.20
N LEU A 155 8.10 -1.46 -19.58
CA LEU A 155 8.28 -2.50 -18.54
C LEU A 155 8.87 -2.03 -17.20
N ILE A 156 8.82 -0.74 -16.85
CA ILE A 156 9.01 -0.33 -15.44
C ILE A 156 7.65 -0.07 -14.79
N ARG A 157 6.77 -1.07 -14.90
CA ARG A 157 5.58 -1.16 -14.08
C ARG A 157 5.93 -2.11 -12.93
N CYS A 158 6.18 -1.54 -11.75
CA CYS A 158 6.85 -2.14 -10.59
C CYS A 158 6.14 -3.33 -9.91
N CYS A 159 5.75 -4.35 -10.66
CA CYS A 159 5.35 -5.66 -10.16
C CYS A 159 5.87 -6.68 -11.22
N PHE A 160 7.03 -7.28 -10.95
CA PHE A 160 7.75 -8.24 -11.81
C PHE A 160 6.87 -9.38 -12.34
#